data_AF-A0AAW1SUV6-F1
#
_entry.id   AF-A0AAW1SUV6-F1
#
_cell.length_a   1.000
_cell.length_b   1.000
_cell.length_c   1.000
_cell.angle_alpha   90.00
_cell.angle_beta   90.00
_cell.angle_gamma   90.00
#
_symmetry.space_group_name_H-M   'P 1'
#
loop_
_entity.id
_entity.type
_entity.pdbx_description
1 polymer ?
#
loop_
_entity_poly.entity_id
_entity_poly.type
_entity_poly.pdbx_seq_one_letter_code
_entity_poly.pdbx_strand_id
1 'polypeptide(L)'
;MVLSESLGLAPPPVQDRATFEVHCRDCSSHQLDLLRTQCLTTTAPFTEGYIWQREAFSLRAAHALPRWLQPDTSLERVWLHQGVLHVIPKQHEVAGNVLKALRLVTDPHARTEAAEPIQQAVAKKLARYPERARKNMHRARCRVPASIAHILRQDPQLVSPAVEAFYTRDTPGVKTAARMAHFPPQDWVDTIVKFNRCLYAQLVQQQYEAPPHVSMPE
;
A
#
# COMPACT_ATOMS: atom_id res chain seq x y z
N MET A 1 -19.56 -3.39 -7.64
CA MET A 1 -18.45 -3.08 -8.56
C MET A 1 -17.62 -1.99 -7.92
N VAL A 2 -16.41 -2.33 -7.53
CA VAL A 2 -15.47 -1.37 -6.94
C VAL A 2 -14.94 -0.50 -8.08
N LEU A 3 -14.76 0.81 -7.86
CA LEU A 3 -14.26 1.75 -8.88
C LEU A 3 -13.02 1.20 -9.64
N SER A 4 -12.16 0.43 -8.98
CA SER A 4 -11.02 -0.27 -9.56
C SER A 4 -11.39 -1.26 -10.68
N GLU A 5 -12.49 -2.01 -10.56
CA GLU A 5 -12.95 -2.98 -11.57
C GLU A 5 -13.42 -2.26 -12.84
N SER A 6 -14.10 -1.13 -12.68
CA SER A 6 -14.51 -0.26 -13.79
C SER A 6 -13.35 0.48 -14.48
N LEU A 7 -12.15 0.49 -13.88
CA LEU A 7 -10.94 1.03 -14.49
C LEU A 7 -10.09 -0.02 -15.22
N GLY A 8 -10.56 -1.27 -15.29
CA GLY A 8 -9.77 -2.38 -15.85
C GLY A 8 -8.51 -2.71 -15.02
N LEU A 9 -8.41 -2.17 -13.80
CA LEU A 9 -7.33 -2.46 -12.88
C LEU A 9 -7.66 -3.80 -12.23
N ALA A 10 -7.01 -4.87 -12.71
CA ALA A 10 -7.03 -6.14 -12.01
C ALA A 10 -6.58 -5.91 -10.56
N PRO A 11 -7.24 -6.51 -9.55
CA PRO A 11 -6.71 -6.48 -8.20
C PRO A 11 -5.27 -7.01 -8.27
N PRO A 12 -4.30 -6.30 -7.67
CA PRO A 12 -2.92 -6.73 -7.73
C PRO A 12 -2.83 -8.15 -7.13
N PRO A 13 -1.86 -8.98 -7.56
CA PRO A 13 -1.67 -10.32 -7.02
C PRO A 13 -1.64 -10.27 -5.49
N VAL A 14 -2.13 -11.31 -4.82
CA VAL A 14 -2.33 -11.36 -3.36
C VAL A 14 -1.08 -10.95 -2.57
N GLN A 15 0.11 -11.10 -3.16
CA GLN A 15 1.40 -10.70 -2.60
C GLN A 15 1.59 -9.18 -2.43
N ASP A 16 0.83 -8.35 -3.15
CA ASP A 16 0.92 -6.88 -3.14
C ASP A 16 -0.19 -6.20 -2.31
N ARG A 17 -1.03 -6.97 -1.62
CA ARG A 17 -1.94 -6.42 -0.62
C ARG A 17 -1.22 -6.36 0.72
N ALA A 18 -1.05 -5.16 1.26
CA ALA A 18 -0.92 -5.00 2.71
C ALA A 18 -2.30 -5.32 3.31
N THR A 19 -2.61 -6.60 3.51
CA THR A 19 -3.77 -7.07 4.25
C THR A 19 -3.51 -6.81 5.73
N PHE A 20 -3.99 -5.67 6.23
CA PHE A 20 -4.18 -5.49 7.66
C PHE A 20 -5.45 -6.25 8.04
N GLU A 21 -5.30 -7.51 8.39
CA GLU A 21 -6.43 -8.29 8.92
C GLU A 21 -6.62 -7.92 10.40
N VAL A 22 -7.67 -7.15 10.66
CA VAL A 22 -8.10 -6.84 12.02
C VAL A 22 -8.95 -8.01 12.51
N HIS A 23 -8.34 -8.91 13.26
CA HIS A 23 -9.02 -10.08 13.79
C HIS A 23 -9.56 -9.82 15.19
N CYS A 24 -10.88 -9.88 15.33
CA CYS A 24 -11.59 -9.86 16.61
C CYS A 24 -11.99 -11.31 16.97
N ARG A 25 -11.79 -11.72 18.23
CA ARG A 25 -12.28 -13.04 18.70
C ARG A 25 -13.82 -13.06 18.56
N ASP A 26 -14.33 -14.12 17.94
CA ASP A 26 -15.76 -14.45 17.84
C ASP A 26 -16.65 -13.45 17.06
N CYS A 27 -16.13 -12.79 16.03
CA CYS A 27 -16.92 -11.88 15.19
C CYS A 27 -17.43 -12.53 13.88
N SER A 28 -18.71 -12.33 13.58
CA SER A 28 -19.33 -12.64 12.28
C SER A 28 -18.73 -11.76 11.16
N SER A 29 -18.86 -12.19 9.88
CA SER A 29 -18.36 -11.43 8.71
C SER A 29 -18.83 -9.97 8.71
N HIS A 30 -20.08 -9.73 9.11
CA HIS A 30 -20.65 -8.39 9.20
C HIS A 30 -19.97 -7.53 10.27
N GLN A 31 -19.62 -8.12 11.42
CA GLN A 31 -18.89 -7.42 12.49
C GLN A 31 -17.44 -7.12 12.08
N LEU A 32 -16.81 -7.98 11.28
CA LEU A 32 -15.49 -7.72 10.72
C LEU A 32 -15.51 -6.59 9.69
N ASP A 33 -16.53 -6.53 8.82
CA ASP A 33 -16.71 -5.41 7.88
C ASP A 33 -17.02 -4.10 8.60
N LEU A 34 -17.81 -4.15 9.69
CA LEU A 34 -18.06 -3.00 10.55
C LEU A 34 -16.78 -2.54 11.24
N LEU A 35 -16.00 -3.45 11.81
CA LEU A 35 -14.73 -3.15 12.48
C LEU A 35 -13.70 -2.63 11.49
N ARG A 36 -13.61 -3.21 10.30
CA ARG A 36 -12.77 -2.70 9.21
C ARG A 36 -13.18 -1.29 8.84
N THR A 37 -14.47 -1.03 8.67
CA THR A 37 -14.99 0.31 8.40
C THR A 37 -14.64 1.26 9.54
N GLN A 38 -14.84 0.86 10.81
CA GLN A 38 -14.49 1.67 11.98
C GLN A 38 -12.99 1.96 12.07
N CYS A 39 -12.12 0.97 11.86
CA CYS A 39 -10.68 1.14 11.82
C CYS A 39 -10.26 2.07 10.68
N LEU A 40 -10.84 1.91 9.48
CA LEU A 40 -10.59 2.80 8.35
C LEU A 40 -11.08 4.22 8.64
N THR A 41 -12.29 4.40 9.18
CA THR A 41 -12.80 5.73 9.56
C THR A 41 -11.95 6.37 10.67
N THR A 42 -11.45 5.59 11.62
CA THR A 42 -10.61 6.09 12.71
C THR A 42 -9.20 6.44 12.23
N THR A 43 -8.64 5.66 11.30
CA THR A 43 -7.28 5.85 10.77
C THR A 43 -7.22 6.75 9.54
N ALA A 44 -8.35 6.95 8.85
CA ALA A 44 -8.48 7.79 7.66
C ALA A 44 -7.97 9.21 7.92
N PRO A 45 -8.38 9.95 8.97
CA PRO A 45 -7.87 11.31 9.22
C PRO A 45 -6.35 11.38 9.38
N PHE A 46 -5.74 10.31 9.91
CA PHE A 46 -4.29 10.21 10.10
C PHE A 46 -3.54 9.82 8.82
N THR A 47 -4.25 9.34 7.79
CA THR A 47 -3.69 8.84 6.53
C THR A 47 -4.23 9.58 5.28
N GLU A 48 -5.22 10.46 5.43
CA GLU A 48 -5.96 11.19 4.38
C GLU A 48 -5.05 12.04 3.48
N GLY A 49 -3.90 12.44 4.00
CA GLY A 49 -2.90 13.23 3.28
C GLY A 49 -1.74 12.44 2.69
N TYR A 50 -1.58 11.16 3.02
CA TYR A 50 -0.41 10.38 2.65
C TYR A 50 -0.72 9.38 1.53
N ILE A 51 0.02 9.50 0.43
CA ILE A 51 -0.06 8.53 -0.66
C ILE A 51 0.94 7.43 -0.38
N TRP A 52 0.39 6.29 0.03
CA TRP A 52 1.14 5.06 0.24
C TRP A 52 1.83 4.67 -1.05
N GLN A 53 3.15 4.58 -0.98
CA GLN A 53 3.91 3.83 -1.96
C GLN A 53 3.64 2.35 -1.65
N ARG A 54 3.19 1.57 -2.65
CA ARG A 54 3.03 0.11 -2.52
C ARG A 54 4.34 -0.62 -2.20
N GLU A 55 5.47 0.07 -2.27
CA GLU A 55 6.75 -0.45 -1.83
C GLU A 55 6.66 -0.83 -0.34
N ALA A 56 6.97 -2.09 -0.03
CA ALA A 56 6.88 -2.62 1.32
C ALA A 56 7.61 -1.70 2.31
N PHE A 57 6.95 -1.34 3.40
CA PHE A 57 7.61 -0.66 4.51
C PHE A 57 8.64 -1.62 5.12
N SER A 58 9.87 -1.62 4.58
CA SER A 58 10.93 -2.50 5.04
C SER A 58 11.50 -1.95 6.34
N LEU A 59 11.12 -2.54 7.46
CA LEU A 59 11.85 -2.36 8.71
C LEU A 59 13.25 -2.92 8.50
N ARG A 60 14.25 -2.05 8.23
CA ARG A 60 15.68 -2.42 8.21
C ARG A 60 16.18 -2.74 9.64
N ALA A 61 15.48 -3.61 10.33
CA ALA A 61 15.97 -4.33 11.49
C ALA A 61 16.77 -5.58 11.06
N ALA A 62 17.06 -5.78 9.78
CA ALA A 62 17.71 -6.97 9.21
C ALA A 62 18.96 -7.45 9.96
N HIS A 63 19.73 -6.54 10.58
CA HIS A 63 20.91 -6.92 11.38
C HIS A 63 20.55 -7.51 12.76
N ALA A 64 19.38 -7.17 13.29
CA ALA A 64 18.84 -7.68 14.55
C ALA A 64 17.79 -8.79 14.35
N LEU A 65 17.31 -9.02 13.12
CA LEU A 65 16.37 -10.09 12.84
C LEU A 65 17.07 -11.46 12.90
N PRO A 66 16.40 -12.50 13.43
CA PRO A 66 16.94 -13.85 13.41
C PRO A 66 17.20 -14.32 11.98
N ARG A 67 18.35 -14.97 11.73
CA ARG A 67 18.74 -15.45 10.38
C ARG A 67 17.71 -16.37 9.71
N TRP A 68 16.89 -17.06 10.50
CA TRP A 68 15.84 -17.94 10.01
C TRP A 68 14.61 -17.20 9.48
N LEU A 69 14.41 -15.93 9.86
CA LEU A 69 13.29 -15.10 9.45
C LEU A 69 13.63 -14.42 8.11
N GLN A 70 13.23 -15.07 7.03
CA GLN A 70 13.40 -14.65 5.65
C GLN A 70 12.02 -14.28 5.06
N PRO A 71 11.95 -13.56 3.93
CA PRO A 71 10.67 -13.21 3.30
C PRO A 71 9.73 -14.42 3.17
N ASP A 72 10.26 -15.55 2.69
CA ASP A 72 9.49 -16.78 2.47
C ASP A 72 9.00 -17.45 3.77
N THR A 73 9.70 -17.24 4.88
CA THR A 73 9.37 -17.85 6.18
C THR A 73 8.65 -16.91 7.13
N SER A 74 8.51 -15.64 6.76
CA SER A 74 7.95 -14.56 7.60
C SER A 74 6.43 -14.46 7.57
N LEU A 75 5.79 -15.15 6.62
CA LEU A 75 4.34 -15.14 6.43
C LEU A 75 3.63 -15.55 7.73
N GLU A 76 2.69 -14.71 8.18
CA GLU A 76 1.90 -14.90 9.40
C GLU A 76 2.71 -15.02 10.71
N ARG A 77 3.99 -14.65 10.71
CA ARG A 77 4.85 -14.72 11.92
C ARG A 77 5.16 -13.38 12.57
N VAL A 78 5.12 -12.29 11.81
CA VAL A 78 5.47 -10.95 12.29
C VAL A 78 4.19 -10.15 12.51
N TRP A 79 3.97 -9.74 13.76
CA TRP A 79 2.74 -9.09 14.19
C TRP A 79 3.04 -7.82 14.97
N LEU A 80 2.13 -6.85 14.93
CA LEU A 80 2.16 -5.69 15.82
C LEU A 80 0.93 -5.78 16.73
N HIS A 81 1.15 -5.89 18.03
CA HIS A 81 0.08 -6.01 19.02
C HIS A 81 0.38 -5.06 20.18
N GLN A 82 -0.60 -4.22 20.54
CA GLN A 82 -0.47 -3.21 21.60
C GLN A 82 0.77 -2.28 21.47
N GLY A 83 1.19 -1.98 20.23
CA GLY A 83 2.36 -1.15 19.96
C GLY A 83 3.71 -1.87 20.09
N VAL A 84 3.70 -3.18 20.39
CA VAL A 84 4.89 -4.03 20.51
C VAL A 84 4.98 -4.94 19.28
N LEU A 85 6.19 -5.16 18.76
CA LEU A 85 6.42 -6.11 17.68
C LEU A 85 6.50 -7.54 18.25
N HIS A 86 5.75 -8.47 17.67
CA HIS A 86 5.81 -9.88 17.99
C HIS A 86 6.38 -10.66 16.79
N VAL A 87 7.30 -11.57 17.05
CA VAL A 87 7.86 -12.51 16.08
C VAL A 87 7.66 -13.92 16.60
N ILE A 88 6.74 -14.66 15.99
CA ILE A 88 6.41 -16.02 16.39
C ILE A 88 7.61 -16.95 16.13
N PRO A 89 8.19 -17.58 17.17
CA PRO A 89 9.38 -18.43 17.02
C PRO A 89 9.16 -19.61 16.06
N LYS A 90 10.22 -20.04 15.38
CA LYS A 90 10.20 -21.12 14.37
C LYS A 90 9.57 -22.43 14.88
N GLN A 91 9.66 -22.69 16.19
CA GLN A 91 9.11 -23.87 16.85
C GLN A 91 7.59 -23.98 16.69
N HIS A 92 6.91 -22.85 16.51
CA HIS A 92 5.48 -22.82 16.24
C HIS A 92 5.24 -22.90 14.74
N GLU A 93 4.53 -23.94 14.31
CA GLU A 93 4.05 -24.08 12.95
C GLU A 93 2.76 -23.26 12.80
N VAL A 94 2.87 -22.10 12.15
CA VAL A 94 1.77 -21.14 11.93
C VAL A 94 1.51 -20.87 10.46
N ALA A 95 2.27 -21.48 9.55
CA ALA A 95 2.16 -21.22 8.11
C ALA A 95 0.77 -21.63 7.58
N GLY A 96 0.05 -20.68 6.99
CA GLY A 96 -1.29 -20.88 6.45
C GLY A 96 -2.38 -20.95 7.52
N ASN A 97 -2.10 -20.50 8.76
CA ASN A 97 -3.06 -20.51 9.85
C ASN A 97 -2.95 -19.24 10.71
N VAL A 98 -3.51 -18.16 10.16
CA VAL A 98 -3.62 -16.85 10.79
C VAL A 98 -4.24 -16.92 12.20
N LEU A 99 -5.27 -17.74 12.40
CA LEU A 99 -5.97 -17.86 13.69
C LEU A 99 -5.06 -18.42 14.79
N LYS A 100 -4.20 -19.39 14.44
CA LYS A 100 -3.20 -19.94 15.37
C LYS A 100 -2.14 -18.89 15.70
N ALA A 101 -1.70 -18.12 14.71
CA ALA A 101 -0.75 -17.02 14.91
C ALA A 101 -1.33 -15.96 15.87
N LEU A 102 -2.57 -15.53 15.64
CA LEU A 102 -3.26 -14.56 16.49
C LEU A 102 -3.41 -15.04 17.94
N ARG A 103 -3.76 -16.32 18.14
CA ARG A 103 -3.86 -16.91 19.48
C ARG A 103 -2.52 -16.84 20.21
N LEU A 104 -1.42 -17.11 19.53
CA LEU A 104 -0.07 -17.03 20.12
C LEU A 104 0.38 -15.59 20.41
N VAL A 105 -0.05 -14.61 19.62
CA VAL A 105 0.30 -13.19 19.85
C VAL A 105 -0.57 -12.57 20.95
N THR A 106 -1.81 -13.04 21.10
CA THR A 106 -2.74 -12.55 22.14
C THR A 106 -2.63 -13.30 23.46
N ASP A 107 -1.93 -14.44 23.50
CA ASP A 107 -1.67 -15.20 24.72
C ASP A 107 -0.53 -14.56 25.53
N PRO A 108 -0.79 -14.09 26.78
CA PRO A 108 0.24 -13.51 27.64
C PRO A 108 1.39 -14.47 27.99
N HIS A 109 1.17 -15.79 27.89
CA HIS A 109 2.15 -16.81 28.24
C HIS A 109 3.01 -17.24 27.04
N ALA A 110 2.57 -16.96 25.83
CA ALA A 110 3.33 -17.23 24.63
C ALA A 110 4.38 -16.13 24.45
N ARG A 111 5.66 -16.46 24.70
CA ARG A 111 6.80 -15.55 24.51
C ARG A 111 7.03 -15.28 23.02
N THR A 112 6.22 -14.38 22.47
CA THR A 112 6.25 -13.97 21.06
C THR A 112 6.81 -12.58 20.85
N GLU A 113 7.10 -11.83 21.93
CA GLU A 113 7.70 -10.50 21.83
C GLU A 113 9.06 -10.56 21.12
N ALA A 114 9.26 -9.66 20.16
CA ALA A 114 10.53 -9.54 19.47
C ALA A 114 11.62 -9.05 20.43
N ALA A 115 12.86 -9.49 20.21
CA ALA A 115 14.00 -9.09 21.02
C ALA A 115 14.15 -7.56 21.08
N GLU A 116 14.64 -7.05 22.20
CA GLU A 116 14.79 -5.61 22.46
C GLU A 116 15.50 -4.83 21.34
N PRO A 117 16.59 -5.33 20.71
CA PRO A 117 17.22 -4.62 19.60
C PRO A 117 16.29 -4.41 18.39
N ILE A 118 15.36 -5.34 18.15
CA ILE A 118 14.37 -5.26 17.08
C ILE A 118 13.31 -4.22 17.46
N GLN A 119 12.81 -4.25 18.69
CA GLN A 119 11.83 -3.28 19.20
C GLN A 119 12.36 -1.85 19.09
N GLN A 120 13.59 -1.62 19.55
CA GLN A 120 14.23 -0.31 19.49
C GLN A 120 14.43 0.17 18.04
N ALA A 121 14.81 -0.72 17.12
CA ALA A 121 14.94 -0.39 15.70
C ALA A 121 13.60 0.03 15.09
N VAL A 122 12.51 -0.66 15.45
CA VAL A 122 11.15 -0.36 15.00
C VAL A 122 10.69 0.97 15.59
N ALA A 123 10.79 1.14 16.91
CA ALA A 123 10.39 2.36 17.62
C ALA A 123 11.14 3.59 17.09
N LYS A 124 12.47 3.49 16.90
CA LYS A 124 13.29 4.58 16.34
C LYS A 124 12.86 4.96 14.92
N LYS A 125 12.39 3.98 14.12
CA LYS A 125 11.87 4.23 12.77
C LYS A 125 10.49 4.88 12.84
N LEU A 126 9.59 4.34 13.65
CA LEU A 126 8.22 4.83 13.83
C LEU A 126 8.18 6.25 14.44
N ALA A 127 9.11 6.58 15.34
CA ALA A 127 9.21 7.91 15.96
C ALA A 127 9.40 9.06 14.95
N ARG A 128 9.85 8.76 13.72
CA ARG A 128 10.01 9.77 12.65
C ARG A 128 8.74 9.97 11.83
N TYR A 129 7.75 9.11 11.99
CA TYR A 129 6.44 9.23 11.38
C TYR A 129 5.50 9.92 12.39
N PRO A 130 4.53 10.74 11.93
CA PRO A 130 4.13 10.97 10.54
C PRO A 130 4.95 12.03 9.78
N GLU A 131 5.84 12.78 10.45
CA GLU A 131 6.53 13.93 9.83
C GLU A 131 7.38 13.56 8.61
N ARG A 132 8.08 12.42 8.64
CA ARG A 132 8.83 11.92 7.48
C ARG A 132 7.92 11.62 6.29
N ALA A 133 6.73 11.07 6.53
CA ALA A 133 5.75 10.81 5.49
C ALA A 133 5.26 12.11 4.85
N ARG A 134 4.96 13.13 5.67
CA ARG A 134 4.58 14.48 5.20
C ARG A 134 5.68 15.13 4.36
N LYS A 135 6.94 15.06 4.78
CA LYS A 135 8.09 15.58 4.01
C LYS A 135 8.34 14.83 2.70
N ASN A 136 7.92 13.56 2.61
CA ASN A 136 8.03 12.75 1.40
C ASN A 136 6.88 13.00 0.40
N MET A 137 5.92 13.87 0.73
CA MET A 137 4.86 14.24 -0.20
C MET A 137 5.36 15.29 -1.21
N HIS A 138 4.84 15.19 -2.43
CA HIS A 138 5.08 16.11 -3.52
C HIS A 138 3.73 16.51 -4.16
N ARG A 139 3.69 17.71 -4.73
CA ARG A 139 2.52 18.24 -5.44
C ARG A 139 3.00 18.77 -6.77
N ALA A 140 2.39 18.29 -7.85
CA ALA A 140 2.70 18.74 -9.20
C ALA A 140 1.41 19.20 -9.88
N ARG A 141 1.52 20.22 -10.73
CA ARG A 141 0.43 20.61 -11.64
C ARG A 141 0.45 19.61 -12.78
N CYS A 142 -0.64 18.88 -12.94
CA CYS A 142 -0.81 17.88 -13.99
C CYS A 142 -2.01 18.25 -14.83
N ARG A 143 -1.87 18.09 -16.15
CA ARG A 143 -2.97 18.18 -17.09
C ARG A 143 -3.52 16.78 -17.33
N VAL A 144 -4.77 16.55 -16.93
CA VAL A 144 -5.43 15.24 -17.01
C VAL A 144 -6.88 15.40 -17.47
N PRO A 145 -7.53 14.37 -18.03
CA PRO A 145 -8.95 14.38 -18.31
C PRO A 145 -9.78 14.69 -17.04
N ALA A 146 -10.89 15.40 -17.20
CA ALA A 146 -11.76 15.81 -16.08
C ALA A 146 -12.23 14.64 -15.21
N SER A 147 -12.47 13.47 -15.81
CA SER A 147 -12.84 12.23 -15.10
C SER A 147 -11.73 11.76 -14.16
N ILE A 148 -10.48 11.77 -14.61
CA ILE A 148 -9.30 11.43 -13.77
C ILE A 148 -9.16 12.46 -12.65
N ALA A 149 -9.31 13.76 -12.95
CA ALA A 149 -9.24 14.81 -11.93
C ALA A 149 -10.34 14.68 -10.86
N HIS A 150 -11.50 14.12 -11.20
CA HIS A 150 -12.56 13.82 -10.23
C HIS A 150 -12.21 12.61 -9.37
N ILE A 151 -11.78 11.51 -9.99
CA ILE A 151 -11.40 10.27 -9.31
C ILE A 151 -10.25 10.52 -8.32
N LEU A 152 -9.19 11.22 -8.76
CA LEU A 152 -8.04 11.52 -7.92
C LEU A 152 -8.35 12.49 -6.76
N ARG A 153 -9.44 13.25 -6.85
CA ARG A 153 -9.92 14.08 -5.74
C ARG A 153 -10.65 13.24 -4.68
N GLN A 154 -11.37 12.20 -5.10
CA GLN A 154 -12.08 11.30 -4.18
C GLN A 154 -11.15 10.24 -3.58
N ASP A 155 -10.23 9.69 -4.37
CA ASP A 155 -9.25 8.70 -3.93
C ASP A 155 -7.85 9.02 -4.47
N PRO A 156 -7.05 9.81 -3.72
CA PRO A 156 -5.67 10.13 -4.07
C PRO A 156 -4.73 8.91 -4.05
N GLN A 157 -5.11 7.78 -3.44
CA GLN A 157 -4.23 6.61 -3.33
C GLN A 157 -4.05 5.90 -4.67
N LEU A 158 -4.99 6.08 -5.60
CA LEU A 158 -4.95 5.52 -6.96
C LEU A 158 -3.75 6.01 -7.80
N VAL A 159 -3.11 7.10 -7.39
CA VAL A 159 -1.87 7.58 -8.01
C VAL A 159 -0.75 6.52 -7.93
N SER A 160 -0.59 5.83 -6.80
CA SER A 160 0.49 4.84 -6.65
C SER A 160 0.38 3.68 -7.65
N PRO A 161 -0.76 2.96 -7.76
CA PRO A 161 -0.89 1.90 -8.74
C PRO A 161 -0.83 2.40 -10.19
N ALA A 162 -1.32 3.61 -10.47
CA ALA A 162 -1.25 4.17 -11.82
C ALA A 162 0.20 4.42 -12.26
N VAL A 163 1.02 5.02 -11.38
CA VAL A 163 2.45 5.27 -11.64
C VAL A 163 3.22 3.96 -11.76
N GLU A 164 2.92 2.98 -10.90
CA GLU A 164 3.53 1.65 -10.95
C GLU A 164 3.23 0.93 -12.26
N ALA A 165 1.95 0.83 -12.64
CA ALA A 165 1.55 0.21 -13.90
C ALA A 165 2.19 0.88 -15.12
N PHE A 166 2.40 2.20 -15.07
CA PHE A 166 3.11 2.94 -16.10
C PHE A 166 4.63 2.67 -16.09
N TYR A 167 5.23 2.52 -14.91
CA TYR A 167 6.67 2.26 -14.76
C TYR A 167 7.05 0.82 -15.15
N THR A 168 6.21 -0.16 -14.81
CA THR A 168 6.41 -1.58 -15.11
C THR A 168 5.71 -2.04 -16.39
N ARG A 169 5.37 -1.11 -17.29
CA ARG A 169 4.56 -1.37 -18.48
C ARG A 169 5.21 -2.40 -19.42
N ASP A 170 4.42 -3.35 -19.90
CA ASP A 170 4.78 -4.32 -20.92
C ASP A 170 4.18 -3.95 -22.29
N THR A 171 4.69 -4.54 -23.37
CA THR A 171 4.21 -4.24 -24.74
C THR A 171 2.69 -4.45 -24.91
N PRO A 172 2.07 -5.52 -24.38
CA PRO A 172 0.61 -5.69 -24.38
C PRO A 172 -0.15 -4.60 -23.59
N GLY A 173 0.32 -4.25 -22.39
CA GLY A 173 -0.28 -3.22 -21.55
C GLY A 173 -0.27 -1.85 -22.22
N VAL A 174 0.84 -1.49 -22.88
CA VAL A 174 0.95 -0.24 -23.66
C VAL A 174 -0.06 -0.21 -24.80
N LYS A 175 -0.22 -1.30 -25.55
CA LYS A 175 -1.21 -1.37 -26.66
C LYS A 175 -2.65 -1.22 -26.16
N THR A 176 -2.95 -1.78 -24.99
CA THR A 176 -4.27 -1.67 -24.37
C THR A 176 -4.53 -0.24 -23.90
N ALA A 177 -3.56 0.35 -23.20
CA ALA A 177 -3.62 1.74 -22.74
C ALA A 177 -3.72 2.73 -23.92
N ALA A 178 -3.05 2.46 -25.05
CA ALA A 178 -3.11 3.29 -26.25
C ALA A 178 -4.52 3.42 -26.86
N ARG A 179 -5.46 2.52 -26.53
CA ARG A 179 -6.86 2.62 -26.96
C ARG A 179 -7.63 3.68 -26.20
N MET A 180 -7.14 4.12 -25.03
CA MET A 180 -7.77 5.15 -24.19
C MET A 180 -9.27 4.89 -23.93
N ALA A 181 -9.68 3.62 -23.85
CA ALA A 181 -11.09 3.22 -23.90
C ALA A 181 -11.93 3.73 -22.71
N HIS A 182 -11.31 3.91 -21.54
CA HIS A 182 -11.98 4.35 -20.31
C HIS A 182 -11.73 5.82 -20.01
N PHE A 183 -10.59 6.34 -20.48
CA PHE A 183 -10.15 7.71 -20.27
C PHE A 183 -9.74 8.32 -21.63
N PRO A 184 -10.72 8.73 -22.46
CA PRO A 184 -10.42 9.37 -23.72
C PRO A 184 -9.65 10.68 -23.49
N PRO A 185 -8.77 11.09 -24.43
CA PRO A 185 -7.94 12.29 -24.34
C PRO A 185 -8.74 13.58 -24.61
N GLN A 186 -9.84 13.76 -23.89
CA GLN A 186 -10.76 14.89 -24.01
C GLN A 186 -10.91 15.60 -22.66
N ASP A 187 -11.48 16.80 -22.68
CA ASP A 187 -11.85 17.56 -21.49
C ASP A 187 -10.67 17.72 -20.49
N TRP A 188 -9.53 18.16 -21.02
CA TRP A 188 -8.32 18.37 -20.23
C TRP A 188 -8.50 19.49 -19.22
N VAL A 189 -8.12 19.20 -17.98
CA VAL A 189 -8.12 20.17 -16.88
C VAL A 189 -6.78 20.17 -16.18
N ASP A 190 -6.35 21.35 -15.77
CA ASP A 190 -5.17 21.48 -14.92
C ASP A 190 -5.58 21.28 -13.46
N THR A 191 -4.97 20.30 -12.80
CA THR A 191 -5.21 20.03 -11.39
C THR A 191 -3.90 19.76 -10.65
N ILE A 192 -3.90 20.00 -9.34
CA ILE A 192 -2.75 19.67 -8.50
C ILE A 192 -2.93 18.25 -8.01
N VAL A 193 -2.11 17.34 -8.54
CA VAL A 193 -2.09 15.95 -8.07
C VAL A 193 -1.01 15.81 -7.00
N LYS A 194 -1.36 15.09 -5.92
CA LYS A 194 -0.42 14.73 -4.86
C LYS A 194 0.27 13.43 -5.28
N PHE A 195 1.55 13.33 -4.97
CA PHE A 195 2.36 12.12 -5.11
C PHE A 195 3.25 12.01 -3.87
N ASN A 196 3.91 10.88 -3.67
CA ASN A 196 5.17 10.93 -2.93
C ASN A 196 6.32 11.25 -3.91
N ARG A 197 7.47 11.67 -3.37
CA ARG A 197 8.60 12.15 -4.19
C ARG A 197 9.17 11.08 -5.12
N CYS A 198 9.14 9.81 -4.71
CA CYS A 198 9.69 8.73 -5.51
C CYS A 198 8.74 8.35 -6.66
N LEU A 199 7.42 8.28 -6.46
CA LEU A 199 6.45 8.12 -7.56
C LEU A 199 6.57 9.25 -8.59
N TYR A 200 6.71 10.51 -8.12
CA TYR A 200 6.92 11.63 -9.04
C TYR A 200 8.22 11.48 -9.84
N ALA A 201 9.32 11.10 -9.19
CA ALA A 201 10.59 10.85 -9.88
C ALA A 201 10.47 9.71 -10.91
N GLN A 202 9.74 8.64 -10.60
CA GLN A 202 9.47 7.54 -11.54
C GLN A 202 8.72 8.03 -12.78
N LEU A 203 7.74 8.93 -12.64
CA LEU A 203 7.05 9.54 -13.78
C LEU A 203 7.99 10.39 -14.64
N VAL A 204 8.77 11.27 -14.01
CA VAL A 204 9.65 12.21 -14.74
C VAL A 204 10.78 11.50 -15.47
N GLN A 205 11.27 10.37 -14.95
CA GLN A 205 12.36 9.61 -15.57
C GLN A 205 11.93 8.81 -16.81
N GLN A 206 10.63 8.56 -16.98
CA GLN A 206 10.12 7.72 -18.03
C GLN A 206 9.91 8.52 -19.32
N GLN A 207 10.55 8.10 -20.40
CA GLN A 207 10.24 8.60 -21.72
C GLN A 207 8.91 7.99 -22.18
N TYR A 208 7.94 8.85 -22.52
CA TYR A 208 6.65 8.44 -23.04
C TYR A 208 6.46 9.00 -24.44
N GLU A 209 6.23 8.11 -25.40
CA GLU A 209 5.83 8.48 -26.74
C GLU A 209 4.33 8.25 -26.85
N ALA A 210 3.59 9.33 -27.15
CA ALA A 210 2.17 9.25 -27.36
C ALA A 210 1.86 8.39 -28.61
N PRO A 211 0.83 7.54 -28.58
CA PRO A 211 0.37 6.85 -29.77
C PRO A 211 -0.02 7.86 -30.87
N PRO A 212 0.23 7.56 -32.15
CA PRO A 212 0.08 8.53 -33.24
C PRO A 212 -1.35 9.05 -33.42
N HIS A 213 -2.36 8.32 -32.97
CA HIS A 213 -3.77 8.69 -33.04
C HIS A 213 -4.29 9.45 -31.80
N VAL A 214 -3.42 9.75 -30.83
CA VAL A 214 -3.79 10.45 -29.58
C VAL A 214 -3.16 11.83 -29.58
N SER A 215 -3.98 12.88 -29.71
CA SER A 215 -3.54 14.26 -29.52
C SER A 215 -3.39 14.54 -28.03
N MET A 216 -2.13 14.56 -27.55
CA MET A 216 -1.82 14.99 -26.20
C MET A 216 -1.73 16.52 -26.14
N PRO A 217 -2.17 17.15 -25.05
CA PRO A 217 -2.03 18.58 -24.87
C PRO A 217 -0.55 18.94 -24.70
N GLU A 218 -0.15 20.06 -25.27
CA GLU A 218 1.16 20.70 -25.04
C GLU A 218 1.35 21.13 -23.59
#